data_AF-A0A8J8NXA8-F1
#
_entry.id   AF-A0A8J8NXA8-F1
#
_cell.length_a   1.000
_cell.length_b   1.000
_cell.length_c   1.000
_cell.angle_alpha   90.00
_cell.angle_beta   90.00
_cell.angle_gamma   90.00
#
_symmetry.space_group_name_H-M   'P 1'
#
loop_
_entity.id
_entity.type
_entity.pdbx_description
1 polymer ?
#
loop_
_entity_poly.entity_id
_entity_poly.type
_entity_poly.pdbx_seq_one_letter_code
_entity_poly.pdbx_strand_id
1 'polypeptide(L)'
;MKCLNQKNIFNHGSKLTIRLNYFNVSYNLLLVFNQKLTYNNIITKLAQEAYLTNQEKDLNRMVESKHPDWVTPLLTDHYQLTMTYAYWKNKRQDDHAVFEAFFRKNPFKGKFTIFAGIEEVLQFVAGFKFREEHISYLKGQIPQAPQEFFDWMAQLDCSKVKVYGIRDGRLVFPREPLVRLEGPLPVLQLLETPILNLINFASLVCTNGARMKWTAGEKVKCVEFGLRRAQGLGWL
;
A
#
# COMPACT_ATOMS: atom_id res chain seq x y z
N MET A 1 8.57 7.70 0.35
CA MET A 1 9.20 6.38 0.09
C MET A 1 10.72 6.53 -0.04
N LYS A 2 11.47 5.42 0.00
CA LYS A 2 12.83 5.39 -0.55
C LYS A 2 12.80 4.60 -1.86
N CYS A 3 13.34 5.18 -2.93
CA CYS A 3 13.60 4.48 -4.19
C CYS A 3 14.95 3.77 -4.07
N LEU A 4 14.96 2.44 -4.13
CA LEU A 4 16.19 1.65 -4.17
C LEU A 4 16.53 1.36 -5.64
N ASN A 5 17.60 1.97 -6.14
CA ASN A 5 18.06 1.79 -7.52
C ASN A 5 19.03 0.59 -7.58
N GLN A 6 18.60 -0.56 -8.12
CA GLN A 6 19.44 -1.74 -8.29
C GLN A 6 20.33 -1.60 -9.54
N LYS A 7 21.42 -0.85 -9.44
CA LYS A 7 22.54 -0.95 -10.40
C LYS A 7 23.85 -0.98 -9.61
N ASN A 8 24.27 -2.19 -9.20
CA ASN A 8 25.68 -2.58 -8.97
C ASN A 8 25.82 -3.91 -8.22
N ILE A 9 25.28 -5.04 -8.72
CA ILE A 9 25.77 -6.37 -8.29
C ILE A 9 25.56 -7.40 -9.42
N PHE A 10 26.34 -7.36 -10.50
CA PHE A 10 26.49 -8.53 -11.37
C PHE A 10 27.89 -8.59 -11.96
N ASN A 11 28.76 -9.38 -11.33
CA ASN A 11 29.82 -10.05 -12.04
C ASN A 11 30.05 -11.43 -11.42
N HIS A 12 30.20 -12.41 -12.32
CA HIS A 12 30.52 -13.82 -12.12
C HIS A 12 29.36 -14.79 -11.82
N GLY A 13 29.30 -15.78 -12.71
CA GLY A 13 28.24 -16.75 -12.83
C GLY A 13 28.20 -17.73 -11.66
N SER A 14 27.00 -17.95 -11.17
CA SER A 14 26.60 -19.18 -10.51
C SER A 14 25.08 -19.26 -10.60
N LYS A 15 24.58 -20.45 -10.96
CA LYS A 15 23.16 -20.79 -11.10
C LYS A 15 22.33 -20.18 -9.95
N LEU A 16 21.42 -19.27 -10.28
CA LEU A 16 20.48 -18.70 -9.33
C LEU A 16 19.41 -19.75 -8.99
N THR A 17 19.61 -20.46 -7.89
CA THR A 17 18.56 -21.24 -7.23
C THR A 17 17.74 -20.26 -6.40
N ILE A 18 16.49 -20.00 -6.80
CA ILE A 18 15.56 -19.16 -6.07
C ILE A 18 15.21 -19.89 -4.76
N ARG A 19 15.83 -19.49 -3.65
CA ARG A 19 15.40 -19.88 -2.30
C ARG A 19 14.32 -18.90 -1.83
N LEU A 20 13.10 -19.40 -1.69
CA LEU A 20 12.06 -18.79 -0.86
C LEU A 20 12.53 -18.84 0.60
N ASN A 21 13.19 -17.79 1.07
CA ASN A 21 13.49 -17.64 2.49
C ASN A 21 12.23 -17.13 3.20
N TYR A 22 11.48 -18.07 3.78
CA TYR A 22 10.63 -17.80 4.94
C TYR A 22 11.52 -17.21 6.03
N PHE A 23 11.31 -15.94 6.38
CA PHE A 23 11.99 -15.31 7.51
C PHE A 23 11.45 -15.92 8.81
N ASN A 24 12.24 -16.83 9.38
CA ASN A 24 12.17 -17.21 10.79
C ASN A 24 12.67 -16.02 11.62
N VAL A 25 11.75 -15.28 12.25
CA VAL A 25 12.10 -14.39 13.37
C VAL A 25 11.87 -15.18 14.66
N SER A 26 12.92 -15.83 15.13
CA SER A 26 12.99 -16.40 16.48
C SER A 26 13.47 -15.33 17.44
N TYR A 27 12.59 -14.75 18.27
CA TYR A 27 12.96 -14.21 19.58
C TYR A 27 11.76 -14.25 20.54
N ASN A 28 11.75 -15.30 21.38
CA ASN A 28 11.32 -15.34 22.79
C ASN A 28 10.11 -14.49 23.25
N LEU A 29 8.90 -14.84 22.80
CA LEU A 29 7.67 -14.53 23.55
C LEU A 29 6.57 -15.59 23.35
N LEU A 30 6.96 -16.88 23.31
CA LEU A 30 6.05 -18.01 23.03
C LEU A 30 6.10 -19.12 24.09
N LEU A 31 6.56 -18.81 25.30
CA LEU A 31 6.79 -19.80 26.36
C LEU A 31 5.64 -20.02 27.37
N VAL A 32 4.42 -19.56 27.10
CA VAL A 32 3.27 -19.81 28.02
C VAL A 32 2.11 -20.59 27.39
N PHE A 33 2.13 -20.91 26.09
CA PHE A 33 0.94 -21.51 25.44
C PHE A 33 1.18 -22.78 24.61
N ASN A 34 2.22 -23.57 24.93
CA ASN A 34 2.61 -24.71 24.08
C ASN A 34 2.67 -26.04 24.85
N GLN A 35 1.52 -26.61 25.23
CA GLN A 35 1.48 -27.99 25.75
C GLN A 35 0.27 -28.85 25.33
N LYS A 36 -0.57 -28.39 24.42
CA LYS A 36 -1.51 -29.26 23.69
C LYS A 36 -1.36 -28.90 22.22
N LEU A 37 -1.69 -29.81 21.31
CA LEU A 37 -1.77 -29.66 19.84
C LEU A 37 -0.73 -30.48 19.04
N THR A 38 -0.56 -31.76 19.37
CA THR A 38 0.02 -32.77 18.45
C THR A 38 -1.01 -33.38 17.47
N TYR A 39 -2.29 -32.99 17.56
CA TYR A 39 -3.36 -33.37 16.61
C TYR A 39 -3.61 -32.32 15.50
N ASN A 40 -2.76 -31.29 15.41
CA ASN A 40 -3.11 -30.02 14.77
C ASN A 40 -2.59 -29.78 13.35
N ASN A 41 -1.76 -30.64 12.77
CA ASN A 41 -1.10 -30.32 11.50
C ASN A 41 -2.01 -30.36 10.27
N ILE A 42 -3.13 -31.10 10.32
CA ILE A 42 -4.11 -31.17 9.21
C ILE A 42 -5.16 -30.06 9.35
N ILE A 43 -5.64 -29.80 10.58
CA ILE A 43 -6.62 -28.72 10.85
C ILE A 43 -5.99 -27.35 10.60
N THR A 44 -4.71 -27.14 10.95
CA THR A 44 -4.01 -25.88 10.65
C THR A 44 -3.76 -25.69 9.15
N LYS A 45 -3.47 -26.76 8.40
CA LYS A 45 -3.36 -26.70 6.92
C LYS A 45 -4.70 -26.40 6.26
N LEU A 46 -5.77 -27.11 6.62
CA LEU A 46 -7.11 -26.86 6.08
C LEU A 46 -7.65 -25.48 6.49
N ALA A 47 -7.35 -25.02 7.71
CA ALA A 47 -7.67 -23.65 8.14
C ALA A 47 -6.84 -22.60 7.41
N GLN A 48 -5.55 -22.86 7.13
CA GLN A 48 -4.72 -21.98 6.29
C GLN A 48 -5.20 -21.96 4.85
N GLU A 49 -5.51 -23.11 4.25
CA GLU A 49 -6.02 -23.23 2.89
C GLU A 49 -7.39 -22.55 2.77
N ALA A 50 -8.30 -22.77 3.72
CA ALA A 50 -9.59 -22.06 3.77
C ALA A 50 -9.40 -20.55 3.97
N TYR A 51 -8.43 -20.12 4.76
CA TYR A 51 -8.09 -18.71 4.96
C TYR A 51 -7.47 -18.06 3.72
N LEU A 52 -6.62 -18.79 2.98
CA LEU A 52 -6.03 -18.37 1.71
C LEU A 52 -7.08 -18.34 0.58
N THR A 53 -8.01 -19.29 0.58
CA THR A 53 -9.11 -19.34 -0.41
C THR A 53 -10.13 -18.23 -0.17
N ASN A 54 -10.43 -17.92 1.11
CA ASN A 54 -11.25 -16.76 1.46
C ASN A 54 -10.52 -15.45 1.13
N GLN A 55 -9.19 -15.38 1.33
CA GLN A 55 -8.37 -14.25 0.88
C GLN A 55 -8.46 -13.98 -0.61
N GLU A 56 -8.33 -15.00 -1.45
CA GLU A 56 -8.40 -14.83 -2.91
C GLU A 56 -9.80 -14.40 -3.34
N LYS A 57 -10.86 -14.94 -2.71
CA LYS A 57 -12.24 -14.52 -2.96
C LYS A 57 -12.49 -13.07 -2.56
N ASP A 58 -11.97 -12.64 -1.41
CA ASP A 58 -12.12 -11.26 -0.93
C ASP A 58 -11.32 -10.29 -1.82
N LEU A 59 -10.09 -10.64 -2.22
CA LEU A 59 -9.33 -9.85 -3.20
C LEU A 59 -10.06 -9.71 -4.54
N ASN A 60 -10.57 -10.82 -5.09
CA ASN A 60 -11.27 -10.80 -6.37
C ASN A 60 -12.55 -9.95 -6.30
N ARG A 61 -13.28 -10.01 -5.18
CA ARG A 61 -14.46 -9.17 -4.95
C ARG A 61 -14.12 -7.69 -4.81
N MET A 62 -12.97 -7.35 -4.22
CA MET A 62 -12.48 -5.96 -4.11
C MET A 62 -12.07 -5.40 -5.49
N VAL A 63 -11.42 -6.21 -6.32
CA VAL A 63 -11.07 -5.85 -7.71
C VAL A 63 -12.32 -5.62 -8.57
N GLU A 64 -13.41 -6.35 -8.30
CA GLU A 64 -14.72 -6.16 -8.96
C GLU A 64 -15.52 -4.95 -8.45
N SER A 65 -15.15 -4.37 -7.31
CA SER A 65 -15.89 -3.25 -6.72
C SER A 65 -15.78 -1.99 -7.58
N LYS A 66 -16.90 -1.25 -7.73
CA LYS A 66 -16.95 -0.01 -8.49
C LYS A 66 -15.91 0.96 -7.96
N HIS A 67 -15.04 1.34 -8.88
CA HIS A 67 -14.00 2.31 -8.74
C HIS A 67 -14.45 3.56 -7.96
N PRO A 68 -13.82 3.89 -6.82
CA PRO A 68 -14.18 5.08 -6.07
C PRO A 68 -13.78 6.34 -6.85
N ASP A 69 -14.75 7.19 -7.19
CA ASP A 69 -14.53 8.48 -7.89
C ASP A 69 -13.76 9.52 -7.03
N TRP A 70 -13.51 9.23 -5.74
CA TRP A 70 -12.95 10.19 -4.80
C TRP A 70 -11.42 10.17 -4.68
N VAL A 71 -10.73 9.09 -5.10
CA VAL A 71 -9.27 9.09 -5.25
C VAL A 71 -8.92 9.22 -6.73
N THR A 72 -8.70 10.45 -7.17
CA THR A 72 -8.29 10.72 -8.54
C THR A 72 -6.77 10.60 -8.68
N PRO A 73 -6.26 10.26 -9.88
CA PRO A 73 -4.82 10.35 -10.18
C PRO A 73 -4.22 11.75 -9.97
N LEU A 74 -5.07 12.78 -9.87
CA LEU A 74 -4.69 14.16 -9.58
C LEU A 74 -4.46 14.42 -8.08
N LEU A 75 -4.79 13.47 -7.19
CA LEU A 75 -4.47 13.54 -5.76
C LEU A 75 -2.97 13.29 -5.53
N THR A 76 -2.14 14.14 -6.12
CA THR A 76 -0.70 14.02 -6.11
C THR A 76 -0.07 15.41 -6.02
N ASP A 77 1.13 15.48 -5.47
CA ASP A 77 1.87 16.73 -5.46
C ASP A 77 2.30 17.10 -6.88
N HIS A 78 2.33 18.38 -7.20
CA HIS A 78 2.75 18.86 -8.52
C HIS A 78 4.19 18.43 -8.88
N TYR A 79 5.04 18.24 -7.86
CA TYR A 79 6.37 17.70 -8.04
C TYR A 79 6.37 16.29 -8.67
N GLN A 80 5.41 15.43 -8.33
CA GLN A 80 5.33 14.07 -8.90
C GLN A 80 5.09 14.12 -10.42
N LEU A 81 4.28 15.08 -10.88
CA LEU A 81 3.98 15.29 -12.30
C LEU A 81 5.21 15.80 -13.07
N THR A 82 5.91 16.79 -12.50
CA THR A 82 7.14 17.33 -13.12
C THR A 82 8.28 16.30 -13.15
N MET A 83 8.39 15.44 -12.13
CA MET A 83 9.33 14.32 -12.13
C MET A 83 8.97 13.24 -13.14
N THR A 84 7.69 12.92 -13.27
CA THR A 84 7.19 11.99 -14.29
C THR A 84 7.54 12.50 -15.69
N TYR A 85 7.34 13.80 -15.94
CA TYR A 85 7.77 14.44 -17.19
C TYR A 85 9.29 14.35 -17.39
N ALA A 86 10.09 14.57 -16.34
CA ALA A 86 11.54 14.43 -16.42
C ALA A 86 11.98 12.99 -16.74
N TYR A 87 11.33 11.96 -16.18
CA TYR A 87 11.61 10.56 -16.51
C TYR A 87 11.26 10.24 -17.96
N TRP A 88 10.10 10.68 -18.42
CA TRP A 88 9.66 10.50 -19.81
C TRP A 88 10.62 11.18 -20.79
N LYS A 89 11.00 12.44 -20.53
CA LYS A 89 11.94 13.20 -21.37
C LYS A 89 13.31 12.53 -21.46
N ASN A 90 13.76 11.87 -20.39
CA ASN A 90 15.02 11.14 -20.34
C ASN A 90 14.91 9.68 -20.84
N LYS A 91 13.76 9.27 -21.41
CA LYS A 91 13.50 7.91 -21.89
C LYS A 91 13.59 6.83 -20.79
N ARG A 92 13.24 7.19 -19.56
CA ARG A 92 13.28 6.33 -18.36
C ARG A 92 11.89 5.84 -17.94
N GLN A 93 10.91 5.87 -18.86
CA GLN A 93 9.54 5.47 -18.55
C GLN A 93 9.39 3.98 -18.22
N ASP A 94 10.29 3.14 -18.74
CA ASP A 94 10.29 1.68 -18.53
C ASP A 94 11.28 1.22 -17.46
N ASP A 95 11.97 2.15 -16.79
CA ASP A 95 12.89 1.81 -15.70
C ASP A 95 12.11 1.11 -14.58
N HIS A 96 12.58 -0.05 -14.15
CA HIS A 96 11.99 -0.77 -13.03
C HIS A 96 12.46 -0.19 -11.70
N ALA A 97 11.53 0.05 -10.77
CA ALA A 97 11.82 0.56 -9.45
C ALA A 97 11.04 -0.19 -8.36
N VAL A 98 11.55 -0.12 -7.13
CA VAL A 98 10.92 -0.68 -5.93
C VAL A 98 10.81 0.40 -4.87
N PHE A 99 9.58 0.67 -4.43
CA PHE A 99 9.26 1.69 -3.43
C PHE A 99 8.73 1.02 -2.17
N GLU A 100 9.24 1.42 -1.01
CA GLU A 100 8.79 0.94 0.28
C GLU A 100 8.21 2.07 1.13
N ALA A 101 7.02 1.85 1.68
CA ALA A 101 6.36 2.72 2.63
C ALA A 101 6.57 2.20 4.05
N PHE A 102 7.11 3.06 4.91
CA PHE A 102 7.30 2.81 6.33
C PHE A 102 7.22 4.13 7.10
N PHE A 103 6.93 4.06 8.39
CA PHE A 103 6.91 5.22 9.28
C PHE A 103 8.10 5.23 10.24
N ARG A 104 8.46 6.40 10.76
CA ARG A 104 9.71 6.58 11.54
C ARG A 104 9.50 6.61 13.05
N LYS A 105 8.31 6.99 13.50
CA LYS A 105 7.95 7.16 14.92
C LYS A 105 6.53 6.68 15.13
N ASN A 106 6.28 6.00 16.23
CA ASN A 106 4.92 5.62 16.60
C ASN A 106 4.06 6.87 16.84
N PRO A 107 2.80 6.86 16.39
CA PRO A 107 1.87 7.94 16.62
C PRO A 107 1.48 8.01 18.11
N PHE A 108 1.00 9.18 18.53
CA PHE A 108 0.48 9.42 19.88
C PHE A 108 1.45 9.07 21.03
N LYS A 109 2.77 9.09 20.77
CA LYS A 109 3.84 8.65 21.70
C LYS A 109 3.62 7.21 22.21
N GLY A 110 2.92 6.37 21.45
CA GLY A 110 2.63 4.99 21.80
C GLY A 110 3.79 4.03 21.52
N LYS A 111 3.62 2.77 21.94
CA LYS A 111 4.58 1.67 21.66
C LYS A 111 4.21 0.85 20.42
N PHE A 112 2.99 1.00 19.91
CA PHE A 112 2.48 0.25 18.77
C PHE A 112 1.68 1.16 17.82
N THR A 113 1.55 0.70 16.58
CA THR A 113 0.64 1.23 15.57
C THR A 113 -0.16 0.05 15.02
N ILE A 114 -1.44 0.25 14.76
CA ILE A 114 -2.24 -0.73 14.03
C ILE A 114 -2.29 -0.29 12.58
N PHE A 115 -1.86 -1.18 11.70
CA PHE A 115 -1.90 -0.94 10.27
C PHE A 115 -3.32 -1.12 9.74
N ALA A 116 -3.74 -0.16 8.92
CA ALA A 116 -4.99 -0.19 8.18
C ALA A 116 -4.83 0.61 6.88
N GLY A 117 -5.65 0.31 5.87
CA GLY A 117 -5.70 1.06 4.62
C GLY A 117 -5.21 0.30 3.39
N ILE A 118 -4.91 -1.00 3.50
CA ILE A 118 -4.41 -1.76 2.32
C ILE A 118 -5.48 -2.00 1.29
N GLU A 119 -6.74 -2.16 1.72
CA GLU A 119 -7.87 -2.41 0.84
C GLU A 119 -8.11 -1.21 -0.08
N GLU A 120 -8.12 0.00 0.46
CA GLU A 120 -8.28 1.25 -0.27
C GLU A 120 -7.11 1.47 -1.24
N VAL A 121 -5.89 1.08 -0.84
CA VAL A 121 -4.73 1.13 -1.74
C VAL A 121 -4.90 0.18 -2.92
N LEU A 122 -5.36 -1.05 -2.70
CA LEU A 122 -5.60 -2.02 -3.78
C LEU A 122 -6.69 -1.54 -4.73
N GLN A 123 -7.80 -1.03 -4.20
CA GLN A 123 -8.89 -0.44 -5.00
C GLN A 123 -8.40 0.76 -5.82
N PHE A 124 -7.59 1.64 -5.22
CA PHE A 124 -7.01 2.78 -5.92
C PHE A 124 -6.07 2.36 -7.05
N VAL A 125 -5.18 1.40 -6.81
CA VAL A 125 -4.23 0.91 -7.83
C VAL A 125 -4.98 0.20 -8.97
N ALA A 126 -5.98 -0.62 -8.65
CA ALA A 126 -6.83 -1.27 -9.65
C ALA A 126 -7.59 -0.24 -10.52
N GLY A 127 -7.92 0.90 -9.91
CA GLY A 127 -8.58 2.02 -10.56
C GLY A 127 -7.66 3.12 -11.10
N PHE A 128 -6.36 2.93 -11.17
CA PHE A 128 -5.53 4.06 -11.59
C PHE A 128 -5.68 4.32 -13.10
N LYS A 129 -6.39 5.39 -13.49
CA LYS A 129 -6.50 5.83 -14.88
C LYS A 129 -6.76 7.33 -15.02
N PHE A 130 -6.01 7.99 -15.91
CA PHE A 130 -6.29 9.37 -16.29
C PHE A 130 -7.51 9.46 -17.21
N ARG A 131 -8.44 10.36 -16.89
CA ARG A 131 -9.58 10.73 -17.74
C ARG A 131 -9.18 11.89 -18.65
N GLU A 132 -9.91 12.09 -19.75
CA GLU A 132 -9.66 13.18 -20.69
C GLU A 132 -9.67 14.56 -20.01
N GLU A 133 -10.59 14.76 -19.06
CA GLU A 133 -10.68 15.97 -18.23
C GLU A 133 -9.41 16.22 -17.42
N HIS A 134 -8.82 15.16 -16.85
CA HIS A 134 -7.57 15.25 -16.10
C HIS A 134 -6.42 15.66 -17.02
N ILE A 135 -6.34 15.08 -18.21
CA ILE A 135 -5.30 15.40 -19.19
C ILE A 135 -5.43 16.85 -19.67
N SER A 136 -6.66 17.31 -19.94
CA SER A 136 -6.93 18.70 -20.32
C SER A 136 -6.45 19.68 -19.24
N TYR A 137 -6.73 19.39 -17.98
CA TYR A 137 -6.23 20.18 -16.85
C TYR A 137 -4.69 20.19 -16.79
N LEU A 138 -4.04 19.03 -16.94
CA LEU A 138 -2.58 18.90 -16.88
C LEU A 138 -1.87 19.66 -18.00
N LYS A 139 -2.47 19.78 -19.20
CA LYS A 139 -1.93 20.62 -20.29
C LYS A 139 -1.79 22.08 -19.87
N GLY A 140 -2.74 22.60 -19.09
CA GLY A 140 -2.67 23.94 -18.54
C GLY A 140 -1.59 24.12 -17.45
N GLN A 141 -1.28 23.04 -16.72
CA GLN A 141 -0.31 23.10 -15.61
C GLN A 141 1.15 22.86 -16.04
N ILE A 142 1.38 22.17 -17.16
CA ILE A 142 2.72 21.85 -17.68
C ILE A 142 2.80 22.23 -19.17
N PRO A 143 2.73 23.53 -19.50
CA PRO A 143 2.69 24.00 -20.90
C PRO A 143 3.95 23.66 -21.71
N GLN A 144 5.07 23.37 -21.04
CA GLN A 144 6.33 22.98 -21.67
C GLN A 144 6.37 21.51 -22.13
N ALA A 145 5.41 20.68 -21.72
CA ALA A 145 5.38 19.28 -22.12
C ALA A 145 4.78 19.14 -23.53
N PRO A 146 5.36 18.29 -24.39
CA PRO A 146 4.82 18.07 -25.73
C PRO A 146 3.55 17.22 -25.68
N GLN A 147 2.77 17.24 -26.77
CA GLN A 147 1.52 16.47 -26.85
C GLN A 147 1.75 14.96 -26.64
N GLU A 148 2.87 14.41 -27.09
CA GLU A 148 3.17 12.98 -26.94
C GLU A 148 3.28 12.54 -25.47
N PHE A 149 3.69 13.45 -24.56
CA PHE A 149 3.72 13.16 -23.14
C PHE A 149 2.30 13.00 -22.56
N PHE A 150 1.37 13.83 -23.01
CA PHE A 150 -0.03 13.76 -22.58
C PHE A 150 -0.74 12.53 -23.15
N ASP A 151 -0.43 12.15 -24.40
CA ASP A 151 -0.94 10.92 -25.01
C ASP A 151 -0.41 9.69 -24.27
N TRP A 152 0.87 9.71 -23.87
CA TRP A 152 1.45 8.67 -23.02
C TRP A 152 0.80 8.62 -21.64
N MET A 153 0.55 9.77 -20.98
CA MET A 153 -0.14 9.81 -19.67
C MET A 153 -1.57 9.27 -19.76
N ALA A 154 -2.29 9.51 -20.85
CA ALA A 154 -3.64 9.01 -21.06
C ALA A 154 -3.70 7.47 -21.17
N GLN A 155 -2.59 6.85 -21.60
CA GLN A 155 -2.44 5.40 -21.75
C GLN A 155 -1.86 4.71 -20.50
N LEU A 156 -1.48 5.47 -19.46
CA LEU A 156 -0.92 4.90 -18.24
C LEU A 156 -1.92 3.99 -17.53
N ASP A 157 -1.43 2.82 -17.17
CA ASP A 157 -2.13 1.83 -16.38
C ASP A 157 -1.24 1.28 -15.25
N CYS A 158 -1.86 0.61 -14.28
CA CYS A 158 -1.15 -0.06 -13.18
C CYS A 158 -0.97 -1.56 -13.39
N SER A 159 -1.17 -2.08 -14.61
CA SER A 159 -1.11 -3.53 -14.90
C SER A 159 0.25 -4.17 -14.58
N LYS A 160 1.33 -3.41 -14.72
CA LYS A 160 2.71 -3.84 -14.44
C LYS A 160 3.13 -3.62 -12.98
N VAL A 161 2.26 -3.06 -12.14
CA VAL A 161 2.55 -2.76 -10.73
C VAL A 161 2.21 -3.96 -9.87
N LYS A 162 3.16 -4.39 -9.04
CA LYS A 162 2.94 -5.39 -7.99
C LYS A 162 2.88 -4.71 -6.65
N VAL A 163 1.85 -5.02 -5.87
CA VAL A 163 1.64 -4.49 -4.52
C VAL A 163 1.82 -5.63 -3.52
N TYR A 164 2.71 -5.43 -2.56
CA TYR A 164 2.86 -6.30 -1.39
C TYR A 164 2.56 -5.46 -0.16
N GLY A 165 1.75 -5.99 0.75
CA GLY A 165 1.35 -5.24 1.95
C GLY A 165 1.09 -6.15 3.14
N ILE A 166 1.23 -5.58 4.33
CA ILE A 166 0.72 -6.18 5.56
C ILE A 166 -0.81 -6.13 5.51
N ARG A 167 -1.48 -7.07 6.17
CA ARG A 167 -2.95 -7.08 6.26
C ARG A 167 -3.43 -6.13 7.35
N ASP A 168 -4.60 -5.56 7.12
CA ASP A 168 -5.23 -4.65 8.08
C ASP A 168 -5.47 -5.32 9.43
N GLY A 169 -5.37 -4.52 10.50
CA GLY A 169 -5.52 -4.96 11.89
C GLY A 169 -4.24 -5.55 12.51
N ARG A 170 -3.11 -5.60 11.79
CA ARG A 170 -1.82 -6.06 12.35
C ARG A 170 -1.10 -4.94 13.10
N LEU A 171 -0.36 -5.34 14.14
CA LEU A 171 0.58 -4.46 14.82
C LEU A 171 1.81 -4.25 13.95
N VAL A 172 2.23 -3.00 13.81
CA VAL A 172 3.38 -2.62 13.02
C VAL A 172 4.28 -1.65 13.78
N PHE A 173 5.58 -1.70 13.48
CA PHE A 173 6.60 -0.94 14.19
C PHE A 173 7.35 0.03 13.26
N PRO A 174 7.97 1.08 13.83
CA PRO A 174 8.73 2.02 13.03
C PRO A 174 9.87 1.36 12.28
N ARG A 175 10.15 1.85 11.06
CA ARG A 175 11.24 1.41 10.18
C ARG A 175 11.08 -0.02 9.63
N GLU A 176 9.88 -0.58 9.70
CA GLU A 176 9.52 -1.81 9.00
C GLU A 176 8.71 -1.50 7.74
N PRO A 177 8.96 -2.20 6.62
CA PRO A 177 8.20 -1.98 5.39
C PRO A 177 6.75 -2.46 5.58
N LEU A 178 5.80 -1.54 5.39
CA LEU A 178 4.37 -1.82 5.49
C LEU A 178 3.77 -2.24 4.14
N VAL A 179 4.13 -1.47 3.12
CA VAL A 179 3.71 -1.67 1.73
C VAL A 179 4.92 -1.52 0.84
N ARG A 180 5.09 -2.46 -0.08
CA ARG A 180 6.10 -2.44 -1.14
C ARG A 180 5.39 -2.42 -2.50
N LEU A 181 5.84 -1.52 -3.37
CA LEU A 181 5.38 -1.42 -4.75
C LEU A 181 6.56 -1.71 -5.67
N GLU A 182 6.34 -2.54 -6.69
CA GLU A 182 7.34 -2.87 -7.72
C GLU A 182 6.73 -2.63 -9.10
N GLY A 183 7.44 -1.95 -9.99
CA GLY A 183 6.87 -1.58 -11.29
C GLY A 183 7.64 -0.48 -12.03
N PRO A 184 7.04 0.11 -13.08
CA PRO A 184 7.63 1.22 -13.83
C PRO A 184 7.79 2.47 -12.95
N LEU A 185 8.98 3.07 -12.99
CA LEU A 185 9.38 4.20 -12.15
C LEU A 185 8.39 5.38 -12.18
N PRO A 186 7.91 5.88 -13.33
CA PRO A 186 7.00 7.01 -13.35
C PRO A 186 5.63 6.68 -12.75
N VAL A 187 5.15 5.44 -12.93
CA VAL A 187 3.88 4.99 -12.35
C VAL A 187 4.00 4.93 -10.84
N LEU A 188 5.06 4.32 -10.31
CA LEU A 188 5.31 4.28 -8.87
C LEU A 188 5.45 5.68 -8.24
N GLN A 189 6.03 6.62 -8.99
CA GLN A 189 6.16 8.02 -8.56
C GLN A 189 4.79 8.69 -8.39
N LEU A 190 3.85 8.48 -9.31
CA LEU A 190 2.49 9.02 -9.23
C LEU A 190 1.66 8.38 -8.11
N LEU A 191 1.91 7.10 -7.81
CA LEU A 191 1.22 6.37 -6.76
C LEU A 191 1.68 6.73 -5.34
N GLU A 192 2.86 7.34 -5.18
CA GLU A 192 3.46 7.61 -3.87
C GLU A 192 2.55 8.46 -2.97
N THR A 193 2.13 9.64 -3.43
CA THR A 193 1.37 10.58 -2.61
C THR A 193 -0.02 10.03 -2.20
N PRO A 194 -0.85 9.51 -3.10
CA PRO A 194 -2.13 8.91 -2.72
C PRO A 194 -2.00 7.76 -1.73
N ILE A 195 -1.06 6.83 -1.97
CA ILE A 195 -0.89 5.66 -1.12
C ILE A 195 -0.44 6.07 0.28
N LEU A 196 0.50 7.02 0.39
CA LEU A 196 0.91 7.55 1.68
C LEU A 196 -0.26 8.22 2.41
N ASN A 197 -1.13 8.94 1.71
CA ASN A 197 -2.29 9.57 2.34
C ASN A 197 -3.27 8.52 2.92
N LEU A 198 -3.63 7.52 2.11
CA LEU A 198 -4.55 6.45 2.50
C LEU A 198 -4.05 5.68 3.73
N ILE A 199 -2.83 5.14 3.66
CA ILE A 199 -2.30 4.30 4.76
C ILE A 199 -2.07 5.10 6.04
N ASN A 200 -1.61 6.35 5.93
CA ASN A 200 -1.31 7.17 7.11
C ASN A 200 -2.59 7.52 7.85
N PHE A 201 -3.63 7.96 7.12
CA PHE A 201 -4.90 8.32 7.75
C PHE A 201 -5.56 7.11 8.41
N ALA A 202 -5.74 6.02 7.67
CA ALA A 202 -6.39 4.81 8.18
C ALA A 202 -5.66 4.22 9.40
N SER A 203 -4.32 4.12 9.34
CA SER A 203 -3.52 3.60 10.46
C SER A 203 -3.58 4.49 11.71
N LEU A 204 -3.63 5.82 11.54
CA LEU A 204 -3.76 6.77 12.65
C LEU A 204 -5.13 6.66 13.34
N VAL A 205 -6.21 6.60 12.56
CA VAL A 205 -7.57 6.44 13.08
C VAL A 205 -7.71 5.11 13.80
N CYS A 206 -7.25 4.01 13.19
CA CYS A 206 -7.30 2.67 13.78
C CYS A 206 -6.52 2.61 15.11
N THR A 207 -5.31 3.17 15.14
CA THR A 207 -4.49 3.20 16.36
C THR A 207 -5.14 4.03 17.46
N ASN A 208 -5.78 5.16 17.13
CA ASN A 208 -6.48 5.98 18.12
C ASN A 208 -7.73 5.26 18.67
N GLY A 209 -8.53 4.66 17.79
CA GLY A 209 -9.71 3.87 18.17
C GLY A 209 -9.34 2.72 19.11
N ALA A 210 -8.25 2.00 18.80
CA ALA A 210 -7.75 0.94 19.67
C ALA A 210 -7.30 1.45 21.05
N ARG A 211 -6.68 2.63 21.13
CA ARG A 211 -6.31 3.25 22.42
C ARG A 211 -7.54 3.66 23.24
N MET A 212 -8.57 4.18 22.60
CA MET A 212 -9.83 4.51 23.26
C MET A 212 -10.51 3.25 23.79
N LYS A 213 -10.59 2.19 22.97
CA LYS A 213 -11.14 0.90 23.39
C LYS A 213 -10.35 0.26 24.51
N TRP A 214 -9.02 0.35 24.47
CA TRP A 214 -8.15 -0.14 25.54
C TRP A 214 -8.43 0.57 26.87
N THR A 215 -8.56 1.89 26.85
CA THR A 215 -8.88 2.69 28.05
C THR A 215 -10.30 2.42 28.57
N ALA A 216 -11.28 2.22 27.69
CA ALA A 216 -12.66 1.93 28.07
C ALA A 216 -12.84 0.52 28.67
N GLY A 217 -11.95 -0.42 28.35
CA GLY A 217 -12.00 -1.81 28.80
C GLY A 217 -12.90 -2.71 27.94
N GLU A 218 -12.76 -4.02 28.10
CA GLU A 218 -13.39 -5.02 27.21
C GLU A 218 -14.92 -4.98 27.24
N LYS A 219 -15.51 -4.77 28.42
CA LYS A 219 -16.97 -4.83 28.65
C LYS A 219 -17.74 -3.62 28.10
N VAL A 220 -17.06 -2.49 27.87
CA VAL A 220 -17.70 -1.25 27.40
C VAL A 220 -17.78 -1.25 25.88
N LYS A 221 -18.97 -1.03 25.32
CA LYS A 221 -19.14 -0.85 23.87
C LYS A 221 -18.73 0.57 23.48
N CYS A 222 -17.74 0.69 22.61
CA CYS A 222 -17.37 1.98 22.01
C CYS A 222 -18.12 2.13 20.69
N VAL A 223 -18.70 3.31 20.44
CA VAL A 223 -19.40 3.65 19.20
C VAL A 223 -18.81 4.93 18.65
N GLU A 224 -18.64 5.00 17.32
CA GLU A 224 -18.09 6.14 16.58
C GLU A 224 -19.26 7.02 16.08
N PHE A 225 -19.20 8.33 16.34
CA PHE A 225 -20.21 9.32 15.92
C PHE A 225 -19.57 10.61 15.35
N GLY A 226 -18.35 10.50 14.84
CA GLY A 226 -17.51 11.61 14.40
C GLY A 226 -17.78 12.07 12.96
N LEU A 227 -18.73 11.46 12.25
CA LEU A 227 -19.06 11.76 10.85
C LEU A 227 -19.20 13.26 10.54
N ARG A 228 -19.87 14.03 11.41
CA ARG A 228 -20.09 15.48 11.25
C ARG A 228 -18.80 16.32 11.30
N ARG A 229 -17.69 15.72 11.71
CA ARG A 229 -16.38 16.35 11.91
C ARG A 229 -15.25 15.60 11.19
N ALA A 230 -15.57 14.51 10.49
CA ALA A 230 -14.61 13.79 9.66
C ALA A 230 -14.18 14.66 8.47
N GLN A 231 -12.94 14.48 8.03
CA GLN A 231 -12.39 15.23 6.90
C GLN A 231 -12.79 14.53 5.59
N GLY A 232 -13.45 15.25 4.68
CA GLY A 232 -13.88 14.75 3.38
C GLY A 232 -15.34 14.30 3.34
N LEU A 233 -15.73 13.64 2.24
CA LEU A 233 -17.04 12.99 2.14
C LEU A 233 -17.02 11.74 3.04
N GLY A 234 -17.76 11.79 4.14
CA GLY A 234 -17.82 10.68 5.07
C GLY A 234 -18.64 9.54 4.49
N TRP A 235 -18.02 8.38 4.27
CA TRP A 235 -18.72 7.12 4.07
C TRP A 235 -18.03 5.99 4.82
N LEU A 236 -18.87 5.20 5.52
CA LEU A 236 -18.70 3.80 5.89
C LEU A 236 -19.36 2.94 4.79
#